data_AF-A0A2N2PE44-F1
#
_entry.id   AF-A0A2N2PE44-F1
#
_cell.length_a   1.000
_cell.length_b   1.000
_cell.length_c   1.000
_cell.angle_alpha   90.00
_cell.angle_beta   90.00
_cell.angle_gamma   90.00
#
_symmetry.space_group_name_H-M   'P 1'
#
loop_
_entity.id
_entity.type
_entity.pdbx_description
1 polymer ?
#
loop_
_entity_poly.entity_id
_entity_poly.type
_entity_poly.pdbx_seq_one_letter_code
_entity_poly.pdbx_strand_id
1 'polypeptide(L)'
;MSSFLREKYGKVEYPVSTNDLTILIEQKTSELDLYADLSNEGNNVEGMTVFSHKALPRVMISNFLSTSSNHANRLRTTLTHEFGHVVFHDFIWSFEQPSLFKSDSGDLTIRCNRDTILNARDVDWLEWQAGYVSGAFLMPLSLVKEIVFRIYKDTNTFGKVSSASDVGRKMITQVQSFFQVSEAAARVRLLKLDYLQEGKTVAQSMNLF
;
A
#
# COMPACT_ATOMS: atom_id res chain seq x y z
N MET A 1 -11.15 -10.11 1.28
CA MET A 1 -10.25 -10.56 0.18
C MET A 1 -10.17 -12.07 0.07
N SER A 2 -9.68 -12.80 1.07
CA SER A 2 -9.62 -14.28 0.99
C SER A 2 -10.98 -14.94 0.78
N SER A 3 -12.04 -14.39 1.36
CA SER A 3 -13.43 -14.81 1.09
C SER A 3 -13.82 -14.56 -0.37
N PHE A 4 -13.64 -13.33 -0.87
CA PHE A 4 -13.91 -12.94 -2.26
C PHE A 4 -13.19 -13.85 -3.28
N LEU A 5 -11.89 -14.10 -3.11
CA LEU A 5 -11.13 -14.94 -4.04
C LEU A 5 -11.57 -16.42 -3.96
N ARG A 6 -11.89 -16.93 -2.76
CA ARG A 6 -12.43 -18.29 -2.59
C ARG A 6 -13.81 -18.44 -3.19
N GLU A 7 -14.66 -17.44 -3.05
CA GLU A 7 -16.00 -17.44 -3.64
C GLU A 7 -15.93 -17.42 -5.17
N LYS A 8 -15.06 -16.57 -5.73
CA LYS A 8 -14.90 -16.42 -7.18
C LYS A 8 -14.16 -17.57 -7.85
N TYR A 9 -13.12 -18.13 -7.21
CA TYR A 9 -12.20 -19.08 -7.85
C TYR A 9 -12.03 -20.40 -7.09
N GLY A 10 -12.65 -20.58 -5.92
CA GLY A 10 -12.46 -21.76 -5.06
C GLY A 10 -11.12 -21.82 -4.31
N LYS A 11 -10.18 -20.91 -4.62
CA LYS A 11 -8.84 -20.85 -4.04
C LYS A 11 -8.36 -19.41 -3.88
N VAL A 12 -7.31 -19.22 -3.08
CA VAL A 12 -6.61 -17.93 -2.95
C VAL A 12 -5.21 -18.11 -3.51
N GLU A 13 -4.88 -17.37 -4.55
CA GLU A 13 -3.56 -17.37 -5.18
C GLU A 13 -2.95 -15.98 -5.14
N TYR A 14 -1.64 -15.93 -4.96
CA TYR A 14 -0.84 -14.72 -5.00
C TYR A 14 0.16 -14.78 -6.16
N PRO A 15 0.46 -13.65 -6.80
CA PRO A 15 -0.07 -12.32 -6.51
C PRO A 15 -1.54 -12.18 -6.94
N VAL A 16 -2.35 -11.46 -6.15
CA VAL A 16 -3.73 -11.15 -6.55
C VAL A 16 -3.71 -10.35 -7.83
N SER A 17 -4.51 -10.70 -8.83
CA SER A 17 -4.52 -10.00 -10.12
C SER A 17 -4.97 -8.54 -9.94
N THR A 18 -4.45 -7.61 -10.74
CA THR A 18 -4.88 -6.20 -10.66
C THR A 18 -6.38 -6.06 -10.95
N ASN A 19 -6.94 -6.89 -11.85
CA ASN A 19 -8.37 -6.93 -12.13
C ASN A 19 -9.20 -7.40 -10.92
N ASP A 20 -8.70 -8.34 -10.11
CA ASP A 20 -9.39 -8.73 -8.88
C ASP A 20 -9.30 -7.65 -7.80
N LEU A 21 -8.23 -6.84 -7.79
CA LEU A 21 -8.16 -5.65 -6.93
C LEU A 21 -9.21 -4.62 -7.31
N THR A 22 -9.36 -4.32 -8.61
CA THR A 22 -10.34 -3.34 -9.09
C THR A 22 -11.76 -3.78 -8.79
N ILE A 23 -12.11 -5.04 -9.08
CA ILE A 23 -13.44 -5.59 -8.79
C ILE A 23 -13.76 -5.51 -7.30
N LEU A 24 -12.79 -5.79 -6.42
CA LEU A 24 -13.04 -5.70 -4.98
C LEU A 24 -13.30 -4.25 -4.53
N ILE A 25 -12.60 -3.28 -5.11
CA ILE A 25 -12.79 -1.86 -4.81
C ILE A 25 -14.17 -1.41 -5.29
N GLU A 26 -14.54 -1.75 -6.53
CA GLU A 26 -15.85 -1.44 -7.12
C GLU A 26 -17.02 -1.98 -6.28
N GLN A 27 -16.87 -3.13 -5.62
CA GLN A 27 -17.89 -3.67 -4.71
C GLN A 27 -18.12 -2.82 -3.45
N LYS A 28 -17.23 -1.88 -3.13
CA LYS A 28 -17.23 -1.06 -1.93
C LYS A 28 -17.25 0.44 -2.20
N THR A 29 -17.23 0.85 -3.46
CA THR A 29 -17.27 2.24 -3.87
C THR A 29 -18.52 2.51 -4.72
N SER A 30 -18.93 3.77 -4.79
CA SER A 30 -19.94 4.20 -5.77
C SER A 30 -19.34 4.37 -7.16
N GLU A 31 -18.03 4.65 -7.23
CA GLU A 31 -17.27 4.84 -8.45
C GLU A 31 -15.81 4.46 -8.22
N LEU A 32 -15.20 3.84 -9.22
CA LEU A 32 -13.75 3.66 -9.34
C LEU A 32 -13.31 4.22 -10.69
N ASP A 33 -12.73 5.41 -10.71
CA ASP A 33 -12.14 6.00 -11.91
C ASP A 33 -10.64 5.67 -11.97
N LEU A 34 -10.25 4.77 -12.87
CA LEU A 34 -8.85 4.38 -13.06
C LEU A 34 -8.06 5.35 -13.95
N TYR A 35 -8.71 6.33 -14.57
CA TYR A 35 -8.13 7.23 -15.56
C TYR A 35 -8.39 8.70 -15.22
N ALA A 36 -8.49 9.01 -13.92
CA ALA A 36 -8.75 10.34 -13.44
C ALA A 36 -7.62 11.31 -13.80
N ASP A 37 -7.97 12.53 -14.20
CA ASP A 37 -7.03 13.65 -14.25
C ASP A 37 -6.93 14.29 -12.86
N LEU A 38 -5.84 13.97 -12.14
CA LEU A 38 -5.56 14.50 -10.81
C LEU A 38 -4.51 15.64 -10.84
N SER A 39 -4.20 16.19 -12.01
CA SER A 39 -3.16 17.23 -12.15
C SER A 39 -3.43 18.50 -11.35
N ASN A 40 -4.70 18.82 -11.11
CA ASN A 40 -5.13 19.99 -10.33
C ASN A 40 -5.24 19.70 -8.81
N GLU A 41 -5.08 18.45 -8.38
CA GLU A 41 -5.27 18.05 -6.97
C GLU A 41 -4.01 18.18 -6.13
N GLY A 42 -2.86 18.42 -6.76
CA GLY A 42 -1.58 18.64 -6.10
C GLY A 42 -0.43 17.97 -6.84
N ASN A 43 0.80 18.33 -6.48
CA ASN A 43 1.99 17.73 -7.06
C ASN A 43 2.10 16.26 -6.63
N ASN A 44 2.17 15.34 -7.60
CA ASN A 44 2.37 13.91 -7.39
C ASN A 44 1.23 13.18 -6.66
N VAL A 45 -0.01 13.69 -6.74
CA VAL A 45 -1.20 12.97 -6.29
C VAL A 45 -1.43 11.77 -7.22
N GLU A 46 -1.48 10.59 -6.63
CA GLU A 46 -1.62 9.33 -7.36
C GLU A 46 -3.01 8.71 -7.23
N GLY A 47 -3.62 8.94 -6.07
CA GLY A 47 -4.90 8.39 -5.68
C GLY A 47 -5.65 9.43 -4.86
N MET A 48 -6.97 9.35 -4.95
CA MET A 48 -7.87 10.22 -4.21
C MET A 48 -9.11 9.44 -3.82
N THR A 49 -9.49 9.52 -2.54
CA THR A 49 -10.73 8.95 -2.03
C THR A 49 -11.64 10.07 -1.56
N VAL A 50 -12.87 10.11 -2.10
CA VAL A 50 -13.89 11.11 -1.76
C VAL A 50 -15.00 10.42 -0.97
N PHE A 51 -15.19 10.84 0.28
CA PHE A 51 -16.26 10.38 1.15
C PHE A 51 -17.45 11.33 1.08
N SER A 52 -18.63 10.77 0.86
CA SER A 52 -19.89 11.51 0.73
C SER A 52 -20.91 11.04 1.77
N HIS A 53 -21.83 11.93 2.17
CA HIS A 53 -22.78 11.61 3.23
C HIS A 53 -23.80 10.55 2.78
N LYS A 54 -23.90 9.46 3.55
CA LYS A 54 -24.82 8.33 3.31
C LYS A 54 -24.67 7.67 1.93
N ALA A 55 -23.51 7.83 1.29
CA ALA A 55 -23.20 7.20 0.01
C ALA A 55 -21.86 6.46 0.12
N LEU A 56 -21.69 5.44 -0.71
CA LEU A 56 -20.39 4.78 -0.83
C LEU A 56 -19.35 5.77 -1.36
N PRO A 57 -18.09 5.71 -0.89
CA PRO A 57 -17.03 6.61 -1.33
C PRO A 57 -16.73 6.43 -2.81
N ARG A 58 -16.14 7.45 -3.43
CA ARG A 58 -15.57 7.39 -4.77
C ARG A 58 -14.06 7.28 -4.67
N VAL A 59 -13.46 6.46 -5.54
CA VAL A 59 -12.02 6.32 -5.64
C VAL A 59 -11.57 6.73 -7.03
N MET A 60 -10.54 7.56 -7.10
CA MET A 60 -9.95 8.06 -8.32
C MET A 60 -8.45 7.75 -8.32
N ILE A 61 -7.97 7.16 -9.41
CA ILE A 61 -6.56 6.83 -9.62
C ILE A 61 -6.05 7.63 -10.82
N SER A 62 -4.89 8.24 -10.66
CA SER A 62 -4.30 9.07 -11.69
C SER A 62 -4.05 8.29 -12.99
N ASN A 63 -4.46 8.86 -14.12
CA ASN A 63 -4.36 8.24 -15.44
C ASN A 63 -2.93 7.78 -15.82
N PHE A 64 -1.89 8.45 -15.32
CA PHE A 64 -0.51 8.08 -15.64
C PHE A 64 -0.17 6.68 -15.11
N LEU A 65 -0.81 6.21 -14.04
CA LEU A 65 -0.60 4.87 -13.48
C LEU A 65 -1.23 3.77 -14.32
N SER A 66 -2.35 4.06 -14.98
CA SER A 66 -3.13 3.08 -15.74
C SER A 66 -2.74 3.00 -17.22
N THR A 67 -1.96 3.97 -17.71
CA THR A 67 -1.57 4.09 -19.13
C THR A 67 -0.26 3.41 -19.50
N SER A 68 0.54 2.94 -18.52
CA SER A 68 1.81 2.28 -18.77
C SER A 68 2.01 1.02 -17.92
N SER A 69 2.40 -0.08 -18.56
CA SER A 69 2.76 -1.33 -17.87
C SER A 69 3.93 -1.16 -16.90
N ASN A 70 4.78 -0.15 -17.12
CA ASN A 70 5.92 0.17 -16.22
C ASN A 70 5.45 0.67 -14.85
N HIS A 71 4.17 0.99 -14.70
CA HIS A 71 3.58 1.45 -13.44
C HIS A 71 2.70 0.39 -12.76
N ALA A 72 2.69 -0.85 -13.23
CA ALA A 72 1.83 -1.91 -12.70
C ALA A 72 1.98 -2.11 -11.17
N ASN A 73 3.22 -2.14 -10.65
CA ASN A 73 3.40 -2.26 -9.19
C ASN A 73 2.89 -1.02 -8.44
N ARG A 74 3.08 0.15 -9.04
CA ARG A 74 2.70 1.45 -8.47
C ARG A 74 1.18 1.55 -8.39
N LEU A 75 0.49 1.25 -9.50
CA LEU A 75 -0.96 1.14 -9.58
C LEU A 75 -1.53 0.20 -8.51
N ARG A 76 -0.96 -1.00 -8.36
CA ARG A 76 -1.43 -1.99 -7.36
C ARG A 76 -1.32 -1.47 -5.94
N THR A 77 -0.22 -0.79 -5.62
CA THR A 77 -0.04 -0.16 -4.31
C THR A 77 -1.05 0.95 -4.09
N THR A 78 -1.23 1.86 -5.05
CA THR A 78 -2.20 2.96 -4.94
C THR A 78 -3.63 2.42 -4.79
N LEU A 79 -4.06 1.47 -5.62
CA LEU A 79 -5.39 0.84 -5.50
C LEU A 79 -5.65 0.26 -4.11
N THR A 80 -4.69 -0.45 -3.55
CA THR A 80 -4.85 -1.08 -2.23
C THR A 80 -4.70 -0.11 -1.07
N HIS A 81 -4.04 1.03 -1.29
CA HIS A 81 -3.98 2.16 -0.36
C HIS A 81 -5.34 2.85 -0.27
N GLU A 82 -5.90 3.27 -1.42
CA GLU A 82 -7.25 3.86 -1.47
C GLU A 82 -8.31 2.89 -0.95
N PHE A 83 -8.19 1.59 -1.24
CA PHE A 83 -9.07 0.59 -0.66
C PHE A 83 -8.97 0.52 0.87
N GLY A 84 -7.76 0.77 1.41
CA GLY A 84 -7.56 0.93 2.85
C GLY A 84 -8.39 2.07 3.41
N HIS A 85 -8.39 3.23 2.75
CA HIS A 85 -9.26 4.35 3.12
C HIS A 85 -10.75 3.96 3.08
N VAL A 86 -11.21 3.34 1.99
CA VAL A 86 -12.61 2.92 1.83
C VAL A 86 -13.04 1.97 2.96
N VAL A 87 -12.24 0.95 3.28
CA VAL A 87 -12.64 -0.07 4.25
C VAL A 87 -12.55 0.44 5.69
N PHE A 88 -11.52 1.24 5.99
CA PHE A 88 -11.21 1.57 7.38
C PHE A 88 -11.62 2.97 7.80
N HIS A 89 -11.86 3.91 6.89
CA HIS A 89 -12.08 5.32 7.26
C HIS A 89 -13.48 5.85 6.91
N ASP A 90 -14.32 5.06 6.22
CA ASP A 90 -15.70 5.43 5.90
C ASP A 90 -16.54 5.77 7.15
N PHE A 91 -16.22 5.14 8.30
CA PHE A 91 -16.89 5.42 9.56
C PHE A 91 -16.67 6.87 10.05
N ILE A 92 -15.56 7.52 9.71
CA ILE A 92 -15.23 8.88 10.16
C ILE A 92 -16.30 9.88 9.69
N TRP A 93 -16.96 9.56 8.58
CA TRP A 93 -18.06 10.34 8.03
C TRP A 93 -19.44 9.82 8.44
N SER A 94 -19.52 8.56 8.91
CA SER A 94 -20.74 7.94 9.42
C SER A 94 -21.13 8.43 10.81
N PHE A 95 -20.16 8.89 11.62
CA PHE A 95 -20.44 9.56 12.89
C PHE A 95 -20.77 11.03 12.63
N GLU A 96 -21.93 11.49 13.12
CA GLU A 96 -22.22 12.93 13.18
C GLU A 96 -21.09 13.62 13.96
N GLN A 97 -20.24 14.34 13.24
CA GLN A 97 -19.13 15.06 13.84
C GLN A 97 -19.70 16.17 14.73
N PRO A 98 -19.38 16.22 16.04
CA PRO A 98 -19.66 17.38 16.86
C PRO A 98 -19.07 18.62 16.16
N SER A 99 -19.75 19.74 16.28
CA SER A 99 -19.60 20.98 15.50
C SER A 99 -18.20 21.61 15.39
N LEU A 100 -17.15 21.01 15.95
CA LEU A 100 -15.75 21.42 15.84
C LEU A 100 -15.11 21.09 14.48
N PHE A 101 -15.72 20.19 13.69
CA PHE A 101 -15.30 19.86 12.31
C PHE A 101 -16.41 20.11 11.29
N LYS A 102 -17.33 21.04 11.55
CA LYS A 102 -18.25 21.52 10.51
C LYS A 102 -17.43 22.17 9.40
N SER A 103 -17.02 21.40 8.40
CA SER A 103 -16.88 21.92 7.06
C SER A 103 -18.30 22.25 6.59
N ASP A 104 -18.50 23.48 6.14
CA ASP A 104 -19.77 23.87 5.53
C ASP A 104 -19.99 22.99 4.29
N SER A 105 -20.84 21.97 4.42
CA SER A 105 -21.58 21.33 3.32
C SER A 105 -20.78 20.79 2.11
N GLY A 106 -19.68 20.07 2.31
CA GLY A 106 -18.95 19.43 1.20
C GLY A 106 -18.21 18.16 1.60
N ASP A 107 -18.14 17.20 0.68
CA ASP A 107 -17.43 15.91 0.80
C ASP A 107 -16.05 16.01 1.49
N LEU A 108 -15.63 14.94 2.18
CA LEU A 108 -14.25 14.81 2.68
C LEU A 108 -13.38 14.15 1.61
N THR A 109 -12.33 14.85 1.17
CA THR A 109 -11.40 14.37 0.16
C THR A 109 -10.05 14.04 0.78
N ILE A 110 -9.64 12.76 0.71
CA ILE A 110 -8.29 12.30 1.02
C ILE A 110 -7.47 12.31 -0.27
N ARG A 111 -6.33 12.99 -0.27
CA ARG A 111 -5.42 13.10 -1.42
C ARG A 111 -4.10 12.40 -1.11
N CYS A 112 -3.82 11.32 -1.82
CA CYS A 112 -2.68 10.47 -1.52
C CYS A 112 -1.53 10.76 -2.50
N ASN A 113 -0.45 11.27 -1.93
CA ASN A 113 0.80 11.50 -2.65
C ASN A 113 1.70 10.27 -2.58
N ARG A 114 2.53 10.09 -3.61
CA ARG A 114 3.46 8.96 -3.70
C ARG A 114 4.29 8.73 -2.43
N ASP A 115 4.85 9.80 -1.88
CA ASP A 115 5.76 9.73 -0.73
C ASP A 115 5.04 9.27 0.55
N THR A 116 3.78 9.65 0.71
CA THR A 116 2.94 9.29 1.86
C THR A 116 2.50 7.84 1.80
N ILE A 117 2.17 7.32 0.60
CA ILE A 117 1.73 5.93 0.41
C ILE A 117 2.75 4.91 0.94
N LEU A 118 4.06 5.21 0.80
CA LEU A 118 5.12 4.30 1.26
C LEU A 118 5.67 4.65 2.65
N ASN A 119 5.74 5.93 3.01
CA ASN A 119 6.45 6.41 4.20
C ASN A 119 5.69 7.51 4.97
N ALA A 120 4.37 7.36 5.12
CA ALA A 120 3.57 8.23 5.98
C ALA A 120 4.18 8.32 7.39
N ARG A 121 4.26 9.54 7.92
CA ARG A 121 4.65 9.78 9.32
C ARG A 121 3.51 9.35 10.23
N ASP A 122 3.85 8.86 11.43
CA ASP A 122 2.85 8.38 12.40
C ASP A 122 1.84 9.46 12.87
N VAL A 123 2.11 10.74 12.59
CA VAL A 123 1.19 11.86 12.87
C VAL A 123 0.01 11.95 11.89
N ASP A 124 0.14 11.37 10.70
CA ASP A 124 -0.96 11.20 9.75
C ASP A 124 -1.45 9.75 9.81
N TRP A 125 -2.23 9.47 10.86
CA TRP A 125 -2.65 8.12 11.20
C TRP A 125 -3.48 7.46 10.08
N LEU A 126 -4.25 8.25 9.32
CA LEU A 126 -5.06 7.77 8.20
C LEU A 126 -4.16 7.24 7.08
N GLU A 127 -3.23 8.07 6.60
CA GLU A 127 -2.28 7.68 5.55
C GLU A 127 -1.39 6.51 6.00
N TRP A 128 -0.96 6.52 7.26
CA TRP A 128 -0.18 5.42 7.82
C TRP A 128 -0.97 4.11 7.87
N GLN A 129 -2.23 4.14 8.31
CA GLN A 129 -3.07 2.95 8.37
C GLN A 129 -3.35 2.41 6.96
N ALA A 130 -3.68 3.27 6.01
CA ALA A 130 -3.89 2.89 4.62
C ALA A 130 -2.63 2.29 3.98
N GLY A 131 -1.45 2.86 4.22
CA GLY A 131 -0.17 2.33 3.76
C GLY A 131 0.15 0.95 4.37
N TYR A 132 -0.12 0.78 5.67
CA TYR A 132 0.04 -0.54 6.33
C TYR A 132 -0.92 -1.58 5.73
N VAL A 133 -2.19 -1.21 5.53
CA VAL A 133 -3.21 -2.06 4.93
C VAL A 133 -2.82 -2.46 3.51
N SER A 134 -2.40 -1.51 2.68
CA SER A 134 -1.90 -1.77 1.31
C SER A 134 -0.81 -2.85 1.32
N GLY A 135 0.20 -2.68 2.18
CA GLY A 135 1.27 -3.67 2.35
C GLY A 135 0.77 -5.03 2.82
N ALA A 136 -0.15 -5.09 3.79
CA ALA A 136 -0.71 -6.35 4.28
C ALA A 136 -1.59 -7.06 3.25
N PHE A 137 -2.25 -6.29 2.39
CA PHE A 137 -3.13 -6.78 1.36
C PHE A 137 -2.37 -7.42 0.20
N LEU A 138 -1.35 -6.72 -0.30
CA LEU A 138 -0.49 -7.21 -1.37
C LEU A 138 0.49 -8.29 -0.89
N MET A 139 0.94 -8.21 0.36
CA MET A 139 1.96 -9.09 0.95
C MET A 139 1.50 -9.59 2.34
N PRO A 140 0.65 -10.63 2.38
CA PRO A 140 0.11 -11.17 3.63
C PRO A 140 1.21 -11.73 4.53
N LEU A 141 1.04 -11.55 5.84
CA LEU A 141 2.02 -11.96 6.86
C LEU A 141 2.42 -13.44 6.74
N SER A 142 1.45 -14.35 6.58
CA SER A 142 1.72 -15.79 6.51
C SER A 142 2.65 -16.15 5.36
N LEU A 143 2.38 -15.62 4.17
CA LEU A 143 3.17 -15.90 2.96
C LEU A 143 4.54 -15.21 2.99
N VAL A 144 4.62 -13.98 3.50
CA VAL A 144 5.91 -13.32 3.72
C VAL A 144 6.77 -14.13 4.70
N LYS A 145 6.16 -14.62 5.79
CA LYS A 145 6.84 -15.45 6.79
C LYS A 145 7.37 -16.75 6.18
N GLU A 146 6.62 -17.40 5.28
CA GLU A 146 7.07 -18.60 4.57
C GLU A 146 8.28 -18.34 3.66
N ILE A 147 8.29 -17.21 2.94
CA ILE A 147 9.44 -16.79 2.12
C ILE A 147 10.66 -16.56 3.01
N VAL A 148 10.49 -15.78 4.08
CA VAL A 148 11.58 -15.46 5.03
C VAL A 148 12.14 -16.72 5.70
N PHE A 149 11.28 -17.64 6.14
CA PHE A 149 11.71 -18.88 6.80
C PHE A 149 12.53 -19.79 5.86
N ARG A 150 12.13 -19.89 4.59
CA ARG A 150 12.93 -20.63 3.60
C ARG A 150 14.32 -20.01 3.43
N ILE A 151 14.40 -18.68 3.33
CA ILE A 151 15.68 -17.98 3.20
C ILE A 151 16.55 -18.21 4.44
N TYR A 152 16.00 -18.09 5.65
CA TYR A 152 16.74 -18.36 6.88
C TYR A 152 17.33 -19.77 6.92
N LYS A 153 16.55 -20.77 6.51
CA LYS A 153 17.03 -22.16 6.41
C LYS A 153 18.15 -22.30 5.38
N ASP A 154 17.99 -21.71 4.20
CA ASP A 154 18.97 -21.79 3.11
C ASP A 154 20.29 -21.06 3.43
N THR A 155 20.24 -19.99 4.23
CA THR A 155 21.41 -19.16 4.57
C THR A 155 21.94 -19.38 5.98
N ASN A 156 21.36 -20.32 6.73
CA ASN A 156 21.64 -20.57 8.15
C ASN A 156 21.69 -19.26 8.99
N THR A 157 20.71 -18.39 8.75
CA THR A 157 20.60 -17.06 9.37
C THR A 157 19.32 -17.00 10.19
N PHE A 158 19.31 -16.19 11.26
CA PHE A 158 18.14 -16.03 12.12
C PHE A 158 17.99 -14.58 12.58
N GLY A 159 16.75 -14.20 12.90
CA GLY A 159 16.43 -12.88 13.44
C GLY A 159 16.54 -11.75 12.41
N LYS A 160 16.44 -10.53 12.92
CA LYS A 160 16.42 -9.31 12.11
C LYS A 160 17.74 -9.12 11.37
N VAL A 161 17.68 -8.91 10.05
CA VAL A 161 18.88 -8.70 9.22
C VAL A 161 18.92 -7.29 8.65
N SER A 162 20.12 -6.77 8.37
CA SER A 162 20.27 -5.48 7.69
C SER A 162 19.67 -5.55 6.28
N SER A 163 18.87 -4.55 5.89
CA SER A 163 18.35 -4.41 4.52
C SER A 163 19.48 -4.29 3.47
N ALA A 164 20.69 -3.88 3.89
CA ALA A 164 21.86 -3.77 3.05
C ALA A 164 22.75 -5.04 3.04
N SER A 165 22.39 -6.09 3.78
CA SER A 165 23.09 -7.39 3.71
C SER A 165 22.64 -8.20 2.49
N ASP A 166 23.43 -9.20 2.08
CA ASP A 166 23.04 -10.11 0.99
C ASP A 166 21.75 -10.87 1.31
N VAL A 167 21.60 -11.31 2.56
CA VAL A 167 20.38 -11.97 3.05
C VAL A 167 19.19 -11.00 2.98
N GLY A 168 19.37 -9.76 3.43
CA GLY A 168 18.34 -8.73 3.37
C GLY A 168 17.91 -8.41 1.94
N ARG A 169 18.87 -8.20 1.02
CA ARG A 169 18.58 -8.01 -0.42
C ARG A 169 17.84 -9.21 -1.00
N LYS A 170 18.27 -10.44 -0.69
CA LYS A 170 17.60 -11.67 -1.14
C LYS A 170 16.14 -11.73 -0.66
N MET A 171 15.86 -11.35 0.59
CA MET A 171 14.49 -11.26 1.11
C MET A 171 13.65 -10.26 0.34
N ILE A 172 14.17 -9.05 0.13
CA ILE A 172 13.48 -7.99 -0.61
C ILE A 172 13.15 -8.45 -2.03
N THR A 173 14.13 -8.98 -2.76
CA THR A 173 13.95 -9.46 -4.14
C THR A 173 12.95 -10.61 -4.26
N GLN A 174 12.95 -11.55 -3.31
CA GLN A 174 12.01 -12.68 -3.31
C GLN A 174 10.58 -12.23 -3.02
N VAL A 175 10.39 -11.35 -2.02
CA VAL A 175 9.07 -10.77 -1.72
C VAL A 175 8.57 -9.91 -2.89
N GLN A 176 9.43 -9.06 -3.44
CA GLN A 176 9.13 -8.23 -4.60
C GLN A 176 8.61 -9.07 -5.77
N SER A 177 9.36 -10.12 -6.14
CA SER A 177 9.06 -10.96 -7.29
C SER A 177 7.80 -11.79 -7.08
N PHE A 178 7.65 -12.39 -5.88
CA PHE A 178 6.52 -13.26 -5.57
C PHE A 178 5.18 -12.48 -5.54
N PHE A 179 5.16 -11.27 -4.97
CA PHE A 179 3.94 -10.48 -4.83
C PHE A 179 3.72 -9.45 -5.95
N GLN A 180 4.67 -9.33 -6.89
CA GLN A 180 4.65 -8.32 -7.96
C GLN A 180 4.40 -6.91 -7.40
N VAL A 181 5.27 -6.51 -6.47
CA VAL A 181 5.31 -5.16 -5.88
C VAL A 181 6.63 -4.49 -6.22
N SER A 182 6.80 -3.21 -5.88
CA SER A 182 8.10 -2.55 -6.02
C SER A 182 9.08 -3.03 -4.95
N GLU A 183 10.38 -2.90 -5.21
CA GLU A 183 11.44 -3.17 -4.23
C GLU A 183 11.21 -2.39 -2.92
N ALA A 184 10.87 -1.10 -3.06
CA ALA A 184 10.59 -0.22 -1.92
C ALA A 184 9.41 -0.73 -1.06
N ALA A 185 8.30 -1.15 -1.69
CA ALA A 185 7.15 -1.68 -0.97
C ALA A 185 7.49 -3.00 -0.24
N ALA A 186 8.21 -3.91 -0.90
CA ALA A 186 8.67 -5.15 -0.29
C ALA A 186 9.57 -4.89 0.94
N ARG A 187 10.52 -3.95 0.80
CA ARG A 187 11.41 -3.53 1.89
C ARG A 187 10.63 -2.92 3.06
N VAL A 188 9.73 -1.97 2.81
CA VAL A 188 8.88 -1.35 3.85
C VAL A 188 8.08 -2.42 4.59
N ARG A 189 7.47 -3.36 3.88
CA ARG A 189 6.70 -4.46 4.49
C ARG A 189 7.58 -5.31 5.41
N LEU A 190 8.76 -5.69 4.96
CA LEU A 190 9.70 -6.50 5.75
C LEU A 190 10.24 -5.75 6.99
N LEU A 191 10.44 -4.43 6.89
CA LEU A 191 10.79 -3.58 8.04
C LEU A 191 9.64 -3.51 9.06
N LYS A 192 8.41 -3.29 8.60
CA LYS A 192 7.21 -3.22 9.47
C LYS A 192 6.87 -4.57 10.13
N LEU A 193 7.31 -5.68 9.53
CA LEU A 193 7.19 -7.04 10.10
C LEU A 193 8.41 -7.48 10.93
N ASP A 194 9.36 -6.57 11.18
CA ASP A 194 10.53 -6.79 12.02
C ASP A 194 11.56 -7.82 11.50
N TYR A 195 11.48 -8.21 10.22
CA TYR A 195 12.47 -9.11 9.60
C TYR A 195 13.72 -8.37 9.11
N LEU A 196 13.58 -7.08 8.78
CA LEU A 196 14.67 -6.22 8.38
C LEU A 196 14.90 -5.10 9.39
N GLN A 197 16.13 -4.60 9.45
CA GLN A 197 16.48 -3.29 10.00
C GLN A 197 17.17 -2.45 8.94
N GLU A 198 17.12 -1.13 9.12
CA GLU A 198 17.85 -0.20 8.26
C GLU A 198 19.35 -0.50 8.30
N GLY A 199 19.95 -0.66 7.12
CA GLY A 199 21.39 -0.76 7.00
C GLY A 199 22.03 0.60 7.28
N LYS A 200 23.05 0.64 8.16
CA LYS A 200 23.95 1.80 8.20
C LYS A 200 24.75 1.80 6.90
N THR A 201 24.48 2.76 6.00
CA THR A 201 25.44 3.09 4.96
C THR A 201 26.68 3.60 5.67
N VAL A 202 27.80 2.88 5.61
CA VAL A 202 29.08 3.44 6.03
C VAL A 202 29.38 4.54 5.02
N ALA A 203 29.00 5.78 5.34
CA ALA A 203 29.55 6.93 4.67
C ALA A 203 31.07 6.81 4.83
N GLN A 204 31.78 6.68 3.71
CA GLN A 204 33.23 6.73 3.70
C GLN A 204 33.66 8.01 4.41
N SER A 205 34.24 7.86 5.59
CA SER A 205 35.06 8.87 6.21
C SER A 205 36.28 9.08 5.31
N MET A 206 36.14 9.89 4.27
CA MET A 206 37.27 10.60 3.70
C MET A 206 37.61 11.72 4.68
N ASN A 207 38.38 11.35 5.71
CA ASN A 207 39.30 12.28 6.32
C ASN A 207 40.30 12.65 5.22
N LEU A 208 40.21 13.88 4.72
CA LEU A 208 41.36 14.56 4.15
C LEU A 208 41.62 15.78 5.03
N PHE A 209 42.89 15.85 5.43
CA PHE A 209 43.53 16.96 6.12
C PHE A 209 43.24 18.31 5.45
#